data_AF-A0A920JC85-F1
#
_entry.id   AF-A0A920JC85-F1
#
_cell.length_a   1.000
_cell.length_b   1.000
_cell.length_c   1.000
_cell.angle_alpha   90.00
_cell.angle_beta   90.00
_cell.angle_gamma   90.00
#
_symmetry.space_group_name_H-M   'P 1'
#
loop_
_entity.id
_entity.type
_entity.pdbx_description
1 polymer ?
#
loop_
_entity_poly.entity_id
_entity_poly.type
_entity_poly.pdbx_seq_one_letter_code
_entity_poly.pdbx_strand_id
1 'polypeptide(L)'
;MESPLISVPPPFAAHLCELGSGEVLSSAGMMNPQIRFGEDLMSRVSYVMLNQEGEKELTKSVREALNQLSLEVCEQAGIQKEEVMEMVMVGNPVMHHLVHGINPVELGGAPFALATDEAIITPASELDFELHQLAQTYTLPCIAGHVGADRARNGSG
;
A
#
# COMPACT_ATOMS: atom_id res chain seq x y z
N MET A 1 -6.19 32.59 -15.39
CA MET A 1 -5.23 31.76 -16.16
C MET A 1 -4.65 30.81 -15.14
N GLU A 2 -5.17 29.59 -15.05
CA GLU A 2 -4.69 28.61 -14.08
C GLU A 2 -3.30 28.12 -14.50
N SER A 3 -2.36 28.15 -13.55
CA SER A 3 -1.00 27.65 -13.76
C SER A 3 -1.04 26.13 -13.95
N PRO A 4 -0.25 25.55 -14.86
CA PRO A 4 -0.20 24.10 -15.00
C PRO A 4 0.38 23.48 -13.72
N LEU A 5 -0.36 22.53 -13.14
CA LEU A 5 0.07 21.72 -12.01
C LEU A 5 0.67 20.41 -12.55
N ILE A 6 1.94 20.14 -12.25
CA ILE A 6 2.50 18.79 -12.41
C ILE A 6 2.22 18.05 -11.11
N SER A 7 1.26 17.13 -11.13
CA SER A 7 1.01 16.20 -10.04
C SER A 7 1.73 14.89 -10.35
N VAL A 8 2.75 14.54 -9.57
CA VAL A 8 3.36 13.20 -9.61
C VAL A 8 2.71 12.41 -8.47
N PRO A 9 1.92 11.35 -8.74
CA PRO A 9 1.32 10.56 -7.68
C PRO A 9 2.43 10.00 -6.78
N PRO A 10 2.23 9.95 -5.45
CA PRO A 10 3.27 9.50 -4.53
C PRO A 10 3.70 8.07 -4.92
N PRO A 11 5.02 7.82 -5.05
CA PRO A 11 5.52 6.50 -5.37
C PRO A 11 5.24 5.55 -4.20
N PHE A 12 5.15 4.26 -4.51
CA PHE A 12 5.36 3.25 -3.49
C PHE A 12 6.83 3.27 -3.06
N ALA A 13 7.08 3.06 -1.78
CA ALA A 13 8.41 2.98 -1.21
C ALA A 13 8.47 1.79 -0.25
N ALA A 14 9.60 1.09 -0.25
CA ALA A 14 9.89 -0.01 0.64
C ALA A 14 11.26 0.17 1.28
N HIS A 15 11.37 -0.20 2.55
CA HIS A 15 12.61 -0.20 3.31
C HIS A 15 12.77 -1.57 3.97
N LEU A 16 13.91 -2.21 3.75
CA LEU A 16 14.28 -3.41 4.51
C LEU A 16 15.07 -2.97 5.73
N CYS A 17 14.62 -3.34 6.92
CA CYS A 17 15.25 -2.95 8.17
C CYS A 17 15.75 -4.17 8.94
N GLU A 18 16.91 -4.05 9.58
CA GLU A 18 17.37 -5.03 10.55
C GLU A 18 16.59 -4.88 11.86
N LEU A 19 15.90 -5.93 12.31
CA LEU A 19 15.02 -5.87 13.48
C LEU A 19 15.76 -5.56 14.79
N GLY A 20 17.00 -6.02 14.93
CA GLY A 20 17.78 -5.84 16.16
C GLY A 20 18.29 -4.42 16.37
N SER A 21 18.70 -3.76 15.29
CA SER A 21 19.33 -2.42 15.32
C SER A 21 18.38 -1.29 14.87
N GLY A 22 17.37 -1.62 14.07
CA GLY A 22 16.54 -0.65 13.35
C GLY A 22 17.22 -0.02 12.13
N GLU A 23 18.41 -0.49 11.75
CA GLU A 23 19.13 0.02 10.58
C GLU A 23 18.39 -0.31 9.28
N VAL A 24 18.32 0.65 8.35
CA VAL A 24 17.78 0.42 7.01
C VAL A 24 18.88 -0.16 6.12
N LEU A 25 18.75 -1.44 5.77
CA LEU A 25 19.71 -2.19 4.96
C LEU A 25 19.63 -1.82 3.47
N SER A 26 18.41 -1.59 2.97
CA SER A 26 18.16 -1.22 1.58
C SER A 26 16.83 -0.48 1.44
N SER A 27 16.65 0.19 0.30
CA SER A 27 15.44 0.98 0.02
C SER A 27 15.16 1.02 -1.48
N ALA A 28 13.91 0.79 -1.85
CA ALA A 28 13.46 0.84 -3.24
C ALA A 28 12.16 1.63 -3.34
N GLY A 29 11.86 2.12 -4.53
CA GLY A 29 10.60 2.80 -4.80
C GLY A 29 10.19 2.69 -6.24
N MET A 30 8.89 2.72 -6.49
CA MET A 30 8.34 2.63 -7.82
C MET A 30 7.09 3.49 -7.97
N MET A 31 6.81 3.91 -9.20
CA MET A 31 5.53 4.56 -9.50
C MET A 31 4.38 3.59 -9.23
N ASN A 32 3.31 4.07 -8.61
CA ASN A 32 2.13 3.25 -8.38
C ASN A 32 1.53 2.82 -9.74
N PRO A 33 1.58 1.52 -10.10
CA PRO A 33 1.15 1.05 -11.41
C PRO A 33 -0.35 1.15 -11.61
N GLN A 34 -1.12 1.52 -10.57
CA GLN A 34 -2.54 1.81 -10.70
C GLN A 34 -2.82 3.13 -11.42
N ILE A 35 -1.79 3.94 -11.73
CA ILE A 35 -1.93 5.16 -12.54
C ILE A 35 -2.65 4.91 -13.88
N ARG A 36 -2.47 3.72 -14.48
CA ARG A 36 -3.14 3.31 -15.72
C ARG A 36 -4.66 3.10 -15.58
N PHE A 37 -5.15 2.92 -14.36
CA PHE A 37 -6.58 2.78 -14.04
C PHE A 37 -7.21 4.09 -13.53
N GLY A 38 -6.37 5.10 -13.25
CA GLY A 38 -6.79 6.39 -12.71
C GLY A 38 -5.61 7.14 -12.10
N GLU A 39 -5.45 8.40 -12.50
CA GLU A 39 -4.33 9.25 -12.06
C GLU A 39 -4.43 9.62 -10.57
N ASP A 40 -5.64 9.67 -10.03
CA ASP A 40 -5.94 10.02 -8.65
C ASP A 40 -6.86 8.99 -7.96
N LEU A 41 -7.17 9.25 -6.69
CA LEU A 41 -8.00 8.36 -5.88
C LEU A 41 -9.42 8.20 -6.44
N MET A 42 -10.08 9.30 -6.84
CA MET A 42 -11.48 9.26 -7.26
C MET A 42 -11.66 8.64 -8.64
N SER A 43 -10.70 8.85 -9.54
CA SER A 43 -10.67 8.19 -10.85
C SER A 43 -10.48 6.68 -10.71
N ARG A 44 -9.68 6.20 -9.76
CA ARG A 44 -9.57 4.77 -9.43
C ARG A 44 -10.86 4.19 -8.84
N VAL A 45 -11.51 4.91 -7.92
CA VAL A 45 -12.83 4.50 -7.41
C VAL A 45 -13.84 4.41 -8.56
N SER A 46 -13.86 5.40 -9.45
CA SER A 46 -14.71 5.39 -10.65
C SER A 46 -14.41 4.20 -11.56
N TYR A 47 -13.14 3.84 -11.74
CA TYR A 47 -12.75 2.66 -12.50
C TYR A 47 -13.37 1.37 -11.92
N VAL A 48 -13.31 1.19 -10.60
CA VAL A 48 -13.92 0.04 -9.91
C VAL A 48 -15.44 0.03 -10.11
N MET A 49 -16.11 1.19 -10.08
CA MET A 49 -17.56 1.29 -10.28
C MET A 49 -17.99 0.96 -11.72
N LEU A 50 -17.15 1.28 -12.71
CA LEU A 50 -17.49 1.20 -14.14
C LEU A 50 -17.05 -0.11 -14.80
N ASN A 51 -16.17 -0.89 -14.16
CA ASN A 51 -15.61 -2.10 -14.73
C ASN A 51 -15.94 -3.30 -13.84
N GLN A 52 -16.46 -4.36 -14.44
CA GLN A 52 -16.70 -5.62 -13.75
C GLN A 52 -15.36 -6.17 -13.23
N GLU A 53 -15.29 -6.51 -11.94
CA GLU A 53 -14.07 -6.98 -11.26
C GLU A 53 -12.92 -5.95 -11.20
N GLY A 54 -13.20 -4.65 -11.40
CA GLY A 54 -12.17 -3.61 -11.35
C GLY A 54 -11.41 -3.57 -10.02
N GLU A 55 -12.07 -3.90 -8.90
CA GLU A 55 -11.42 -4.04 -7.60
C GLU A 55 -10.37 -5.14 -7.58
N LYS A 56 -10.60 -6.26 -8.28
CA LYS A 56 -9.64 -7.38 -8.36
C LYS A 56 -8.42 -6.99 -9.17
N GLU A 57 -8.61 -6.24 -10.26
CA GLU A 57 -7.51 -5.74 -11.08
C GLU A 57 -6.63 -4.76 -10.30
N LEU A 58 -7.24 -3.81 -9.59
CA LEU A 58 -6.50 -2.86 -8.75
C LEU A 58 -5.80 -3.56 -7.58
N THR A 59 -6.46 -4.56 -6.95
CA THR A 59 -5.90 -5.41 -5.88
C THR A 59 -4.67 -6.17 -6.37
N LYS A 60 -4.80 -6.86 -7.50
CA LYS A 60 -3.69 -7.58 -8.13
C LYS A 60 -2.54 -6.62 -8.43
N SER A 61 -2.83 -5.47 -9.04
CA SER A 61 -1.81 -4.51 -9.41
C SER A 61 -1.07 -3.90 -8.21
N VAL A 62 -1.70 -3.73 -7.03
CA VAL A 62 -0.99 -3.27 -5.83
C VAL A 62 -0.16 -4.40 -5.22
N ARG A 63 -0.71 -5.60 -5.08
CA ARG A 63 0.01 -6.75 -4.49
C ARG A 63 1.25 -7.11 -5.29
N GLU A 64 1.14 -7.18 -6.62
CA GLU A 64 2.29 -7.43 -7.50
C GLU A 64 3.39 -6.38 -7.31
N ALA A 65 3.02 -5.10 -7.21
CA ALA A 65 3.96 -3.99 -7.05
C ALA A 65 4.68 -4.03 -5.69
N LEU A 66 3.92 -4.24 -4.61
CA LEU A 66 4.49 -4.32 -3.27
C LEU A 66 5.36 -5.58 -3.11
N ASN A 67 4.94 -6.72 -3.68
CA ASN A 67 5.74 -7.93 -3.70
C ASN A 67 7.05 -7.71 -4.46
N GLN A 68 6.99 -7.10 -5.65
CA GLN A 68 8.19 -6.75 -6.42
C GLN A 68 9.15 -5.87 -5.60
N LEU A 69 8.64 -4.81 -4.95
CA LEU A 69 9.47 -3.96 -4.10
C LEU A 69 10.08 -4.74 -2.94
N SER A 70 9.33 -5.64 -2.31
CA SER A 70 9.82 -6.45 -1.20
C SER A 70 10.96 -7.37 -1.61
N LEU A 71 10.88 -7.98 -2.80
CA LEU A 71 11.94 -8.82 -3.36
C LEU A 71 13.15 -8.00 -3.78
N GLU A 72 12.93 -6.81 -4.36
CA GLU A 72 14.01 -5.91 -4.78
C GLU A 72 14.84 -5.43 -3.58
N VAL A 73 14.22 -5.04 -2.47
CA VAL A 73 14.97 -4.63 -1.27
C VAL A 73 15.74 -5.81 -0.65
N CYS A 74 15.20 -7.04 -0.70
CA CYS A 74 15.92 -8.24 -0.28
C CYS A 74 17.15 -8.49 -1.16
N GLU A 75 16.98 -8.45 -2.48
CA GLU A 75 18.06 -8.65 -3.45
C GLU A 75 19.18 -7.62 -3.27
N GLN A 76 18.83 -6.33 -3.13
CA GLN A 76 19.81 -5.26 -2.93
C GLN A 76 20.61 -5.40 -1.63
N ALA A 77 19.99 -5.95 -0.58
CA ALA A 77 20.65 -6.20 0.71
C ALA A 77 21.39 -7.55 0.77
N GLY A 78 21.24 -8.42 -0.24
CA GLY A 78 21.80 -9.77 -0.23
C GLY A 78 21.13 -10.71 0.78
N ILE A 79 19.89 -10.41 1.18
CA ILE A 79 19.10 -11.18 2.15
C ILE A 79 18.13 -12.10 1.41
N GLN A 80 17.94 -13.33 1.90
CA GLN A 80 16.93 -14.22 1.32
C GLN A 80 15.52 -13.75 1.73
N LYS A 81 14.56 -13.80 0.81
CA LYS A 81 13.17 -13.41 1.09
C LYS A 81 12.54 -14.24 2.22
N GLU A 82 13.01 -15.47 2.43
CA GLU A 82 12.63 -16.34 3.55
C GLU A 82 13.16 -15.87 4.92
N GLU A 83 14.06 -14.89 4.98
CA GLU A 83 14.51 -14.29 6.25
C GLU A 83 13.58 -13.16 6.72
N VAL A 84 12.68 -12.69 5.84
CA VAL A 84 11.71 -11.64 6.17
C VAL A 84 10.50 -12.25 6.86
N MET A 85 10.37 -12.00 8.16
CA MET A 85 9.29 -12.51 9.00
C MET A 85 8.12 -11.55 9.16
N GLU A 86 8.35 -10.25 8.96
CA GLU A 86 7.33 -9.22 9.19
C GLU A 86 7.40 -8.14 8.10
N MET A 87 6.22 -7.67 7.68
CA MET A 87 6.08 -6.52 6.79
C MET A 87 5.06 -5.57 7.37
N VAL A 88 5.42 -4.29 7.52
CA VAL A 88 4.49 -3.25 7.95
C VAL A 88 4.07 -2.42 6.74
N MET A 89 2.77 -2.29 6.51
CA MET A 89 2.19 -1.54 5.41
C MET A 89 1.47 -0.30 5.93
N VAL A 90 1.72 0.82 5.26
CA VAL A 90 1.13 2.12 5.56
C VAL A 90 0.63 2.74 4.28
N GLY A 91 -0.58 3.29 4.31
CA GLY A 91 -1.19 3.93 3.16
C GLY A 91 -2.46 4.68 3.50
N ASN A 92 -3.06 5.28 2.48
CA ASN A 92 -4.40 5.86 2.59
C ASN A 92 -5.48 4.76 2.62
N PRO A 93 -6.73 5.08 3.01
CA PRO A 93 -7.81 4.10 3.11
C PRO A 93 -8.08 3.29 1.84
N VAL A 94 -7.94 3.89 0.66
CA VAL A 94 -8.14 3.19 -0.62
C VAL A 94 -7.05 2.14 -0.84
N MET A 95 -5.78 2.49 -0.59
CA MET A 95 -4.67 1.53 -0.68
C MET A 95 -4.80 0.41 0.35
N HIS A 96 -5.27 0.74 1.56
CA HIS A 96 -5.57 -0.24 2.61
C HIS A 96 -6.65 -1.23 2.15
N HIS A 97 -7.75 -0.75 1.56
CA HIS A 97 -8.80 -1.65 1.08
C HIS A 97 -8.32 -2.52 -0.08
N LEU A 98 -7.65 -1.91 -1.06
CA LEU A 98 -7.18 -2.60 -2.25
C LEU A 98 -6.13 -3.67 -1.93
N VAL A 99 -5.20 -3.46 -1.01
CA VAL A 99 -4.22 -4.52 -0.67
C VAL A 99 -4.90 -5.73 -0.04
N HIS A 100 -5.97 -5.51 0.72
CA HIS A 100 -6.78 -6.56 1.37
C HIS A 100 -7.89 -7.13 0.47
N GLY A 101 -8.00 -6.70 -0.79
CA GLY A 101 -9.07 -7.14 -1.70
C GLY A 101 -10.47 -6.65 -1.32
N ILE A 102 -10.56 -5.63 -0.47
CA ILE A 102 -11.82 -5.00 -0.05
C ILE A 102 -12.20 -3.96 -1.10
N ASN A 103 -13.48 -3.95 -1.50
CA ASN A 103 -13.97 -2.99 -2.49
C ASN A 103 -13.91 -1.56 -1.92
N PRO A 104 -13.20 -0.61 -2.57
CA PRO A 104 -13.03 0.76 -2.05
C PRO A 104 -14.18 1.72 -2.41
N VAL A 105 -15.24 1.28 -3.10
CA VAL A 105 -16.31 2.17 -3.61
C VAL A 105 -16.99 2.96 -2.49
N GLU A 106 -17.23 2.35 -1.34
CA GLU A 106 -17.84 3.01 -0.18
C GLU A 106 -16.96 4.14 0.39
N LEU A 107 -15.65 4.14 0.11
CA LEU A 107 -14.75 5.23 0.48
C LEU A 107 -14.90 6.47 -0.44
N GLY A 108 -15.57 6.33 -1.58
CA GLY A 108 -15.87 7.45 -2.48
C GLY A 108 -17.15 8.22 -2.11
N GLY A 109 -17.97 7.67 -1.20
CA GLY A 109 -19.24 8.24 -0.76
C GLY A 109 -19.16 8.85 0.65
N ALA A 110 -19.89 9.94 0.88
CA ALA A 110 -20.11 10.44 2.23
C ALA A 110 -21.16 9.57 2.96
N PRO A 111 -21.02 9.30 4.27
CA PRO A 111 -19.89 9.64 5.15
C PRO A 111 -18.77 8.62 4.96
N PHE A 112 -17.54 9.09 4.77
CA PHE A 112 -16.31 8.31 4.54
C PHE A 112 -16.03 7.33 5.69
N ALA A 113 -16.84 6.28 5.81
CA ALA A 113 -16.81 5.33 6.90
C ALA A 113 -15.58 4.45 6.69
N LEU A 114 -14.65 4.54 7.62
CA LEU A 114 -13.52 3.61 7.66
C LEU A 114 -14.07 2.22 7.94
N ALA A 115 -13.68 1.23 7.14
CA ALA A 115 -14.08 -0.15 7.37
C ALA A 115 -13.45 -0.76 8.63
N THR A 116 -12.29 -0.24 9.08
CA THR A 116 -11.58 -0.73 10.26
C THR A 116 -10.87 0.41 11.00
N ASP A 117 -10.99 0.43 12.32
CA ASP A 117 -10.25 1.28 13.27
C ASP A 117 -9.07 0.54 13.93
N GLU A 118 -8.91 -0.75 13.64
CA GLU A 118 -7.84 -1.62 14.12
C GLU A 118 -6.83 -1.96 13.02
N ALA A 119 -5.61 -2.31 13.42
CA ALA A 119 -4.60 -2.84 12.50
C ALA A 119 -5.04 -4.21 11.97
N ILE A 120 -4.84 -4.45 10.68
CA ILE A 120 -5.09 -5.76 10.08
C ILE A 120 -3.80 -6.56 10.08
N ILE A 121 -3.84 -7.75 10.71
CA ILE A 121 -2.76 -8.73 10.68
C ILE A 121 -3.18 -9.86 9.75
N THR A 122 -2.40 -10.08 8.69
CA THR A 122 -2.69 -11.09 7.67
C THR A 122 -1.42 -11.85 7.32
N PRO A 123 -1.44 -13.18 7.20
CA PRO A 123 -0.31 -13.94 6.65
C PRO A 123 0.10 -13.37 5.28
N ALA A 124 1.40 -13.19 5.06
CA ALA A 124 1.91 -12.57 3.84
C ALA A 124 1.49 -13.34 2.58
N SER A 125 1.39 -14.67 2.69
CA SER A 125 0.93 -15.55 1.62
C SER A 125 -0.53 -15.34 1.20
N GLU A 126 -1.41 -14.88 2.10
CA GLU A 126 -2.81 -14.54 1.76
C GLU A 126 -2.92 -13.22 0.99
N LEU A 127 -1.87 -12.38 1.06
CA LEU A 127 -1.73 -11.15 0.30
C LEU A 127 -0.80 -11.30 -0.92
N ASP A 128 -0.54 -12.54 -1.36
CA ASP A 128 0.28 -12.88 -2.53
C ASP A 128 1.76 -12.45 -2.42
N PHE A 129 2.27 -12.25 -1.21
CA PHE A 129 3.70 -11.97 -1.00
C PHE A 129 4.51 -13.26 -0.93
N GLU A 130 5.66 -13.25 -1.60
CA GLU A 130 6.58 -14.38 -1.68
C GLU A 130 7.70 -14.32 -0.64
N LEU A 131 7.34 -14.07 0.62
CA LEU A 131 8.26 -14.02 1.76
C LEU A 131 8.33 -15.36 2.50
N HIS A 132 8.85 -15.38 3.72
CA HIS A 132 8.82 -16.56 4.58
C HIS A 132 7.38 -17.10 4.75
N GLN A 133 7.22 -18.42 4.85
CA GLN A 133 5.90 -19.07 4.93
C GLN A 133 5.09 -18.68 6.18
N LEU A 134 5.78 -18.26 7.23
CA LEU A 134 5.18 -17.76 8.47
C LEU A 134 5.19 -16.23 8.58
N ALA A 135 5.57 -15.53 7.50
CA ALA A 135 5.65 -14.08 7.51
C ALA A 135 4.26 -13.46 7.73
N GLN A 136 4.21 -12.40 8.54
CA GLN A 136 3.00 -11.65 8.82
C GLN A 136 3.08 -10.26 8.22
N THR A 137 1.94 -9.78 7.73
CA THR A 137 1.78 -8.39 7.33
C THR A 137 0.97 -7.65 8.37
N TYR A 138 1.38 -6.43 8.69
CA TYR A 138 0.70 -5.54 9.62
C TYR A 138 0.31 -4.28 8.85
N THR A 139 -0.98 -4.12 8.58
CA THR A 139 -1.49 -2.90 7.94
C THR A 139 -2.00 -1.97 9.02
N LEU A 140 -1.37 -0.79 9.15
CA LEU A 140 -1.75 0.16 10.19
C LEU A 140 -3.17 0.73 9.96
N PRO A 141 -3.91 1.03 11.04
CA PRO A 141 -5.25 1.60 10.93
C PRO A 141 -5.20 2.96 10.23
N CYS A 142 -6.26 3.25 9.48
CA CYS A 142 -6.44 4.54 8.84
C CYS A 142 -6.87 5.57 9.89
N ILE A 143 -6.11 6.65 10.06
CA ILE A 143 -6.37 7.61 11.15
C ILE A 143 -7.55 8.57 10.83
N ALA A 144 -7.92 8.78 9.56
CA ALA A 144 -9.20 9.38 9.15
C ALA A 144 -9.48 9.18 7.64
N GLY A 145 -10.75 9.26 7.21
CA GLY A 145 -11.19 9.09 5.81
C GLY A 145 -10.56 10.03 4.76
N HIS A 146 -9.76 11.04 5.17
CA HIS A 146 -8.95 11.91 4.29
C HIS A 146 -7.48 12.01 4.72
N VAL A 147 -7.09 11.36 5.82
CA VAL A 147 -5.73 11.40 6.38
C VAL A 147 -5.26 9.96 6.47
N GLY A 148 -4.56 9.51 5.43
CA GLY A 148 -3.83 8.26 5.52
C GLY A 148 -2.77 8.33 6.62
N ALA A 149 -2.34 7.16 7.10
CA ALA A 149 -1.27 7.07 8.09
C ALA A 149 0.08 7.61 7.54
N ASP A 150 0.19 7.84 6.22
CA ASP A 150 1.28 8.54 5.56
C ASP A 150 1.43 10.01 6.00
N ARG A 151 0.34 10.65 6.46
CA ARG A 151 0.36 12.03 6.96
C ARG A 151 0.73 12.17 8.44
N ALA A 152 0.75 11.08 9.21
CA ALA A 152 1.01 11.14 10.65
C ALA A 152 2.50 11.32 11.02
N ARG A 153 3.43 11.30 10.05
CA ARG A 153 4.86 11.48 10.31
C ARG A 153 5.30 12.94 10.53
N ASN A 154 4.45 13.94 10.26
CA ASN A 154 4.76 15.35 10.49
C ASN A 154 3.84 15.94 11.57
N GLY A 155 4.16 15.65 12.82
CA GLY A 155 3.45 16.17 13.99
C GLY A 155 4.39 16.41 15.17
N SER A 156 5.50 17.13 14.93
CA SER A 156 6.30 17.74 16.00
C SER A 156 6.17 19.25 15.88
N GLY A 157 5.28 19.81 16.70
CA GLY A 157 5.19 21.22 17.06
C GLY A 157 4.72 21.30 18.50
#